data_AF-A0A7X7SKT6-F1
#
_entry.id   AF-A0A7X7SKT6-F1
#
_cell.length_a   1.000
_cell.length_b   1.000
_cell.length_c   1.000
_cell.angle_alpha   90.00
_cell.angle_beta   90.00
_cell.angle_gamma   90.00
#
_symmetry.space_group_name_H-M   'P 1'
#
loop_
_entity.id
_entity.type
_entity.pdbx_description
1 polymer ?
#
loop_
_entity_poly.entity_id
_entity_poly.type
_entity_poly.pdbx_seq_one_letter_code
_entity_poly.pdbx_strand_id
1 'polypeptide(L)'
;MKPSPAILLILCAAPVAAQTTPAPCATGPISHIFIDNHSVFDTSDPDLSPRFGWAYRTANKLHIRTREHTILRELLFDPGDCYDPFMISETERLLRSYRFLARVDVFGVPQPDGSWHVVVDTQDEWSTRPDVRISTDDGFRFEGIRLEEVNLLGRGQTLGVHYFERDAIREYGLRYFTPQ
;
A
#
# COMPACT_ATOMS: atom_id res chain seq x y z
N MET A 1 -57.43 36.51 -38.93
CA MET A 1 -56.61 36.64 -37.71
C MET A 1 -55.76 35.38 -37.58
N LYS A 2 -54.44 35.47 -37.70
CA LYS A 2 -53.47 34.36 -37.55
C LYS A 2 -52.51 34.73 -36.41
N PRO A 3 -52.22 33.84 -35.45
CA PRO A 3 -51.26 34.15 -34.39
C PRO A 3 -49.82 33.90 -34.85
N SER A 4 -48.91 34.83 -34.53
CA SER A 4 -47.46 34.67 -34.70
C SER A 4 -46.87 33.77 -33.61
N PRO A 5 -45.81 32.99 -33.88
CA PRO A 5 -45.16 32.20 -32.86
C PRO A 5 -44.14 33.06 -32.10
N ALA A 6 -44.21 33.01 -30.76
CA ALA A 6 -43.21 33.60 -29.88
C ALA A 6 -41.98 32.67 -29.82
N ILE A 7 -40.81 33.20 -30.16
CA ILE A 7 -39.53 32.51 -30.04
C ILE A 7 -39.03 32.71 -28.61
N LEU A 8 -38.92 31.63 -27.85
CA LEU A 8 -38.37 31.60 -26.49
C LEU A 8 -36.85 31.43 -26.58
N LEU A 9 -36.09 32.50 -26.28
CA LEU A 9 -34.64 32.42 -26.13
C LEU A 9 -34.31 31.79 -24.76
N ILE A 10 -33.74 30.60 -24.76
CA ILE A 10 -33.20 29.96 -23.55
C ILE A 10 -31.76 30.46 -23.39
N LEU A 11 -31.52 31.23 -22.33
CA LEU A 11 -30.19 31.69 -21.92
C LEU A 11 -29.50 30.53 -21.18
N CYS A 12 -28.55 29.85 -21.84
CA CYS A 12 -27.67 28.89 -21.17
C CYS A 12 -26.63 29.66 -20.34
N ALA A 13 -26.81 29.72 -19.03
CA ALA A 13 -25.74 30.14 -18.12
C ALA A 13 -24.75 28.97 -17.96
N ALA A 14 -23.56 29.09 -18.56
CA ALA A 14 -22.48 28.14 -18.34
C ALA A 14 -21.93 28.30 -16.91
N PRO A 15 -21.60 27.21 -16.20
CA PRO A 15 -20.97 27.31 -14.89
C PRO A 15 -19.55 27.85 -15.10
N VAL A 16 -19.25 28.97 -14.46
CA VAL A 16 -17.88 29.48 -14.37
C VAL A 16 -17.13 28.52 -13.46
N ALA A 17 -16.24 27.70 -14.03
CA ALA A 17 -15.30 26.90 -13.26
C ALA A 17 -14.39 27.87 -12.50
N ALA A 18 -14.52 27.93 -11.18
CA ALA A 18 -13.60 28.67 -10.33
C ALA A 18 -12.21 28.03 -10.47
N GLN A 19 -11.27 28.75 -11.09
CA GLN A 19 -9.88 28.36 -11.11
C GLN A 19 -9.29 28.71 -9.74
N THR A 20 -9.21 27.72 -8.85
CA THR A 20 -8.45 27.84 -7.61
C THR A 20 -6.98 27.94 -7.99
N THR A 21 -6.41 29.14 -7.97
CA THR A 21 -4.94 29.28 -8.03
C THR A 21 -4.36 28.53 -6.82
N PRO A 22 -3.45 27.57 -7.02
CA PRO A 22 -2.82 26.87 -5.91
C PRO A 22 -2.16 27.91 -5.00
N ALA A 23 -2.35 27.77 -3.69
CA ALA A 23 -1.74 28.65 -2.72
C ALA A 23 -0.21 28.64 -2.94
N PRO A 24 0.47 29.80 -2.89
CA PRO A 24 1.90 29.85 -3.08
C PRO A 24 2.61 29.00 -2.00
N CYS A 25 3.43 28.04 -2.43
CA CYS A 25 4.17 27.15 -1.54
C CYS A 25 5.21 27.94 -0.73
N ALA A 26 4.95 28.17 0.56
CA ALA A 26 5.87 28.89 1.44
C ALA A 26 7.15 28.09 1.76
N THR A 27 7.04 26.77 1.85
CA THR A 27 8.15 25.87 2.23
C THR A 27 8.99 25.40 1.03
N GLY A 28 8.48 25.59 -0.20
CA GLY A 28 9.04 25.03 -1.43
C GLY A 28 8.30 23.77 -1.91
N PRO A 29 8.30 23.47 -3.22
CA PRO A 29 7.64 22.30 -3.78
C PRO A 29 8.47 21.02 -3.59
N ILE A 30 7.81 19.87 -3.62
CA ILE A 30 8.45 18.56 -3.75
C ILE A 30 8.88 18.37 -5.21
N SER A 31 10.17 18.22 -5.47
CA SER A 31 10.69 18.04 -6.82
C SER A 31 10.81 16.56 -7.22
N HIS A 32 11.24 15.70 -6.29
CA HIS A 32 11.39 14.27 -6.51
C HIS A 32 11.01 13.43 -5.29
N ILE A 33 10.50 12.24 -5.55
CA ILE A 33 10.23 11.20 -4.56
C ILE A 33 11.13 10.00 -4.90
N PHE A 34 11.89 9.53 -3.91
CA PHE A 34 12.72 8.35 -4.00
C PHE A 34 12.13 7.26 -3.11
N ILE A 35 11.90 6.08 -3.66
CA ILE A 35 11.49 4.91 -2.88
C ILE A 35 12.64 3.92 -2.86
N ASP A 36 13.12 3.64 -1.66
CA ASP A 36 14.00 2.51 -1.40
C ASP A 36 13.21 1.43 -0.65
N ASN A 37 13.10 0.25 -1.26
CA ASN A 37 12.41 -0.88 -0.65
C ASN A 37 13.36 -2.07 -0.50
N HIS A 38 13.56 -2.49 0.73
CA HIS A 38 14.39 -3.61 1.13
C HIS A 38 13.56 -4.89 1.25
N SER A 39 14.21 -6.04 1.00
CA SER A 39 13.56 -7.35 1.22
C SER A 39 13.47 -7.67 2.72
N VAL A 40 12.77 -8.76 3.05
CA VAL A 40 12.48 -9.19 4.43
C VAL A 40 13.73 -9.30 5.30
N PHE A 41 14.81 -9.87 4.77
CA PHE A 41 16.08 -9.98 5.49
C PHE A 41 17.18 -9.19 4.77
N ASP A 42 17.89 -8.35 5.53
CA ASP A 42 19.19 -7.84 5.10
C ASP A 42 20.27 -8.85 5.49
N THR A 43 20.75 -9.63 4.53
CA THR A 43 21.78 -10.66 4.79
C THR A 43 23.17 -10.10 5.12
N SER A 44 23.36 -8.78 5.05
CA SER A 44 24.58 -8.09 5.50
C SER A 44 24.50 -7.62 6.95
N ASP A 45 23.32 -7.69 7.58
CA ASP A 45 23.08 -7.30 8.96
C ASP A 45 23.88 -8.20 9.93
N PRO A 46 24.77 -7.64 10.77
CA PRO A 46 25.55 -8.40 11.73
C PRO A 46 24.71 -9.09 12.82
N ASP A 47 23.48 -8.61 13.07
CA ASP A 47 22.58 -9.20 14.06
C ASP A 47 21.93 -10.51 13.55
N LEU A 48 21.93 -10.73 12.23
CA LEU A 48 21.46 -11.98 11.65
C LEU A 48 22.48 -13.10 11.83
N SER A 49 22.07 -14.16 12.55
CA SER A 49 22.94 -15.32 12.78
C SER A 49 23.40 -15.97 11.45
N PRO A 50 24.71 -16.04 11.16
CA PRO A 50 25.22 -16.60 9.90
C PRO A 50 24.84 -18.06 9.66
N ARG A 51 24.56 -18.82 10.74
CA ARG A 51 24.13 -20.23 10.69
C ARG A 51 22.84 -20.43 9.88
N PHE A 52 21.99 -19.41 9.82
CA PHE A 52 20.71 -19.43 9.10
C PHE A 52 20.74 -18.63 7.80
N GLY A 53 21.92 -18.19 7.34
CA GLY A 53 22.04 -17.38 6.12
C GLY A 53 21.42 -18.02 4.88
N TRP A 54 21.43 -19.36 4.78
CA TRP A 54 20.75 -20.07 3.71
C TRP A 54 19.23 -19.88 3.77
N ALA A 55 18.63 -19.92 4.96
CA ALA A 55 17.19 -19.77 5.16
C ALA A 55 16.74 -18.35 4.83
N TYR A 56 17.49 -17.32 5.25
CA TYR A 56 17.19 -15.92 4.90
C TYR A 56 17.24 -15.67 3.39
N ARG A 57 18.25 -16.22 2.70
CA ARG A 57 18.33 -16.12 1.24
C ARG A 57 17.19 -16.86 0.54
N THR A 58 16.80 -18.03 1.05
CA THR A 58 15.66 -18.79 0.52
C THR A 58 14.36 -18.02 0.74
N ALA A 59 14.15 -17.44 1.92
CA ALA A 59 13.01 -16.59 2.19
C ALA A 59 12.98 -15.39 1.21
N ASN A 60 14.07 -14.64 1.09
CA ASN A 60 14.14 -13.51 0.15
C ASN A 60 13.92 -13.92 -1.32
N LYS A 61 14.25 -15.16 -1.71
CA LYS A 61 14.00 -15.69 -3.06
C LYS A 61 12.53 -16.06 -3.29
N LEU A 62 11.85 -16.53 -2.24
CA LEU A 62 10.43 -16.89 -2.30
C LEU A 62 9.53 -15.66 -2.13
N HIS A 63 9.98 -14.67 -1.38
CA HIS A 63 9.30 -13.40 -1.18
C HIS A 63 9.28 -12.58 -2.47
N ILE A 64 8.11 -12.08 -2.84
CA ILE A 64 7.98 -11.10 -3.92
C ILE A 64 8.00 -9.72 -3.28
N ARG A 65 9.06 -8.96 -3.57
CA ARG A 65 9.23 -7.62 -3.03
C ARG A 65 8.06 -6.69 -3.40
N THR A 66 7.64 -5.85 -2.45
CA THR A 66 6.64 -4.80 -2.70
C THR A 66 7.13 -3.91 -3.83
N ARG A 67 6.26 -3.72 -4.83
CA ARG A 67 6.60 -2.91 -6.00
C ARG A 67 6.54 -1.44 -5.65
N GLU A 68 7.43 -0.65 -6.23
CA GLU A 68 7.48 0.80 -6.02
C GLU A 68 6.12 1.51 -6.20
N HIS A 69 5.40 1.23 -7.29
CA HIS A 69 4.08 1.81 -7.54
C HIS A 69 3.02 1.48 -6.45
N THR A 70 3.24 0.42 -5.67
CA THR A 70 2.38 0.05 -4.54
C THR A 70 2.61 0.99 -3.36
N ILE A 71 3.82 1.49 -3.19
CA ILE A 71 4.16 2.47 -2.15
C ILE A 71 3.77 3.87 -2.64
N LEU A 72 4.09 4.21 -3.90
CA LEU A 72 3.79 5.54 -4.49
C LEU A 72 2.31 5.92 -4.37
N ARG A 73 1.40 5.01 -4.71
CA ARG A 73 -0.04 5.33 -4.72
C ARG A 73 -0.63 5.59 -3.32
N GLU A 74 0.10 5.22 -2.27
CA GLU A 74 -0.31 5.39 -0.87
C GLU A 74 0.27 6.69 -0.28
N LEU A 75 1.13 7.40 -1.01
CA LEU A 75 1.65 8.69 -0.58
C LEU A 75 0.53 9.73 -0.62
N LEU A 76 0.49 10.61 0.38
CA LEU A 76 -0.53 11.66 0.48
C LEU A 76 -0.11 12.96 -0.23
N PHE A 77 0.92 12.90 -1.05
CA PHE A 77 1.52 14.01 -1.77
C PHE A 77 2.14 13.51 -3.08
N ASP A 78 2.20 14.40 -4.06
CA ASP A 78 2.80 14.16 -5.36
C ASP A 78 3.96 15.14 -5.65
N PRO A 79 4.85 14.83 -6.61
CA PRO A 79 5.80 15.80 -7.12
C PRO A 79 5.06 17.06 -7.64
N GLY A 80 5.50 18.23 -7.19
CA GLY A 80 4.89 19.53 -7.46
C GLY A 80 4.07 20.09 -6.30
N ASP A 81 3.65 19.25 -5.34
CA ASP A 81 2.95 19.71 -4.14
C ASP A 81 3.87 20.50 -3.22
N CYS A 82 3.29 21.38 -2.40
CA CYS A 82 4.05 22.08 -1.38
C CYS A 82 4.53 21.10 -0.31
N TYR A 83 5.80 21.18 0.06
CA TYR A 83 6.33 20.36 1.15
C TYR A 83 5.63 20.69 2.47
N ASP A 84 4.96 19.69 3.04
CA ASP A 84 4.26 19.76 4.32
C ASP A 84 4.74 18.63 5.25
N PRO A 85 5.49 18.94 6.32
CA PRO A 85 5.93 17.95 7.31
C PRO A 85 4.79 17.13 7.91
N PHE A 86 3.59 17.70 8.03
CA PHE A 86 2.42 16.97 8.52
C PHE A 86 2.05 15.84 7.55
N MET A 87 1.96 16.13 6.25
CA MET A 87 1.66 15.15 5.21
C MET A 87 2.74 14.06 5.09
N ILE A 88 4.01 14.42 5.31
CA ILE A 88 5.11 13.44 5.40
C ILE A 88 4.87 12.47 6.56
N SER A 89 4.61 12.98 7.77
CA SER A 89 4.40 12.15 8.96
C SER A 89 3.14 11.27 8.85
N GLU A 90 2.08 11.80 8.22
CA GLU A 90 0.83 11.08 8.04
C GLU A 90 0.95 9.98 6.98
N THR A 91 1.74 10.23 5.92
CA THR A 91 2.11 9.22 4.93
C THR A 91 2.91 8.09 5.58
N GLU A 92 3.89 8.40 6.42
CA GLU A 92 4.64 7.40 7.17
C GLU A 92 3.69 6.56 8.05
N ARG A 93 2.78 7.21 8.78
CA ARG A 93 1.78 6.54 9.63
C ARG A 93 0.86 5.61 8.83
N LEU A 94 0.41 6.06 7.65
CA LEU A 94 -0.40 5.26 6.73
C LEU A 94 0.37 4.04 6.25
N LEU A 95 1.61 4.23 5.77
CA LEU A 95 2.47 3.15 5.29
C LEU A 95 2.75 2.12 6.40
N ARG A 96 3.01 2.56 7.64
CA ARG A 96 3.20 1.67 8.82
C ARG A 96 1.95 0.83 9.14
N SER A 97 0.77 1.19 8.64
CA SER A 97 -0.45 0.38 8.84
C SER A 97 -0.50 -0.86 7.96
N TYR A 98 0.28 -0.90 6.87
CA TYR A 98 0.34 -2.03 5.96
C TYR A 98 1.18 -3.16 6.54
N ARG A 99 0.54 -4.31 6.79
CA ARG A 99 1.19 -5.47 7.41
C ARG A 99 2.24 -6.20 6.55
N PHE A 100 2.49 -5.72 5.35
CA PHE A 100 3.56 -6.22 4.48
C PHE A 100 4.80 -5.34 4.51
N LEU A 101 4.82 -4.29 5.35
CA LEU A 101 5.99 -3.45 5.64
C LEU A 101 6.37 -3.63 7.12
N ALA A 102 7.58 -4.08 7.38
CA ALA A 102 8.15 -4.26 8.72
C ALA A 102 8.71 -2.93 9.26
N ARG A 103 9.35 -2.14 8.39
CA ARG A 103 9.89 -0.81 8.71
C ARG A 103 9.53 0.17 7.60
N VAL A 104 9.32 1.42 8.01
CA VAL A 104 8.98 2.54 7.13
C VAL A 104 9.57 3.78 7.77
N ASP A 105 10.33 4.55 7.00
CA ASP A 105 10.84 5.86 7.38
C ASP A 105 10.64 6.81 6.18
N VAL A 106 9.99 7.95 6.41
CA VAL A 106 9.74 8.95 5.35
C VAL A 106 10.31 10.29 5.78
N PHE A 107 11.16 10.90 4.96
CA PHE A 107 11.79 12.16 5.32
C PHE A 107 12.08 13.04 4.10
N GLY A 108 12.04 14.36 4.33
CA GLY A 108 12.40 15.37 3.35
C GLY A 108 13.86 15.78 3.43
N VAL A 109 14.47 16.02 2.27
CA VAL A 109 15.82 16.55 2.10
C VAL A 109 15.74 17.87 1.33
N PRO A 110 16.03 19.02 1.97
CA PRO A 110 15.96 20.32 1.31
C PRO A 110 17.04 20.44 0.24
N GLN A 111 16.69 21.07 -0.89
CA GLN A 111 17.57 21.27 -2.02
C GLN A 111 18.04 22.75 -2.13
N PRO A 112 19.19 23.02 -2.76
CA PRO A 112 19.72 24.38 -2.91
C PRO A 112 18.81 25.35 -3.67
N ASP A 113 17.93 24.84 -4.53
CA ASP A 113 16.96 25.63 -5.30
C ASP A 113 15.67 25.96 -4.53
N GLY A 114 15.60 25.55 -3.25
CA GLY A 114 14.44 25.73 -2.39
C GLY A 114 13.36 24.66 -2.57
N SER A 115 13.57 23.65 -3.41
CA SER A 115 12.69 22.47 -3.50
C SER A 115 13.05 21.41 -2.45
N TRP A 116 12.25 20.35 -2.38
CA TRP A 116 12.46 19.22 -1.49
C TRP A 116 12.51 17.91 -2.27
N HIS A 117 13.49 17.07 -1.93
CA HIS A 117 13.43 15.65 -2.26
C HIS A 117 12.78 14.91 -1.09
N VAL A 118 11.89 13.96 -1.36
CA VAL A 118 11.34 13.08 -0.32
C VAL A 118 11.88 11.68 -0.52
N VAL A 119 12.37 11.07 0.56
CA VAL A 119 12.84 9.69 0.58
C VAL A 119 11.86 8.86 1.40
N VAL A 120 11.41 7.75 0.81
CA VAL A 120 10.56 6.74 1.42
C VAL A 120 11.40 5.46 1.52
N ASP A 121 11.99 5.21 2.68
CA ASP A 121 12.73 3.99 2.97
C ASP A 121 11.80 2.97 3.63
N THR A 122 11.76 1.76 3.08
CA THR A 122 10.85 0.70 3.54
C THR A 122 11.57 -0.63 3.59
N GLN A 123 11.16 -1.49 4.52
CA GLN A 123 11.55 -2.89 4.55
C GLN A 123 10.30 -3.76 4.56
N ASP A 124 10.25 -4.71 3.62
CA ASP A 124 9.14 -5.65 3.56
C ASP A 124 9.08 -6.58 4.79
N GLU A 125 7.87 -6.98 5.14
CA GLU A 125 7.57 -8.09 6.05
C GLU A 125 7.15 -9.31 5.24
N TRP A 126 7.39 -10.51 5.78
CA TRP A 126 6.91 -11.74 5.17
C TRP A 126 5.37 -11.76 5.11
N SER A 127 4.83 -11.83 3.90
CA SER A 127 3.40 -11.58 3.64
C SER A 127 2.55 -12.85 3.54
N THR A 128 3.13 -14.03 3.35
CA THR A 128 2.38 -15.30 3.29
C THR A 128 2.07 -15.84 4.69
N ARG A 129 0.79 -16.06 4.99
CA ARG A 129 0.25 -16.46 6.30
C ARG A 129 -0.48 -17.80 6.23
N PRO A 130 0.17 -18.90 6.65
CA PRO A 130 -0.52 -20.16 6.88
C PRO A 130 -1.24 -20.16 8.24
N ASP A 131 -2.47 -20.66 8.26
CA ASP A 131 -3.33 -20.83 9.44
C ASP A 131 -3.87 -22.27 9.44
N VAL A 132 -3.48 -23.05 10.45
CA VAL A 132 -3.84 -24.46 10.60
C VAL A 132 -4.85 -24.56 11.75
N ARG A 133 -6.00 -25.18 11.48
CA ARG A 133 -7.06 -25.37 12.47
C ARG A 133 -7.10 -26.79 12.98
N ILE A 134 -7.13 -26.92 14.30
CA ILE A 134 -7.18 -28.20 15.01
C ILE A 134 -8.24 -28.06 16.11
N SER A 135 -9.09 -29.07 16.28
CA SER A 135 -10.06 -29.18 17.39
C SER A 135 -9.63 -30.22 18.39
N THR A 136 -10.12 -30.07 19.62
CA THR A 136 -9.89 -30.98 20.76
C THR A 136 -11.17 -31.52 21.38
N ASP A 137 -12.34 -31.21 20.79
CA ASP A 137 -13.67 -31.50 21.36
C ASP A 137 -13.94 -33.01 21.48
N ASP A 138 -13.32 -33.82 20.61
CA ASP A 138 -13.33 -35.29 20.64
C ASP A 138 -11.94 -35.83 20.25
N GLY A 139 -10.93 -35.42 21.02
CA GLY A 139 -9.52 -35.69 20.70
C GLY A 139 -8.93 -34.73 19.66
N PHE A 140 -7.64 -34.89 19.35
CA PHE A 140 -6.94 -34.04 18.39
C PHE A 140 -7.39 -34.34 16.96
N ARG A 141 -8.14 -33.41 16.35
CA ARG A 141 -8.62 -33.54 14.98
C ARG A 141 -8.24 -32.32 14.15
N PHE A 142 -7.59 -32.56 13.02
CA PHE A 142 -7.33 -31.52 12.03
C PHE A 142 -8.65 -31.05 11.41
N GLU A 143 -8.94 -29.76 11.52
CA GLU A 143 -10.14 -29.13 10.95
C GLU A 143 -9.86 -28.41 9.64
N GLY A 144 -8.60 -28.24 9.24
CA GLY A 144 -8.27 -27.66 7.95
C GLY A 144 -7.15 -26.64 7.97
N ILE A 145 -6.98 -25.98 6.84
CA ILE A 145 -5.92 -25.00 6.59
C ILE A 145 -6.45 -23.82 5.80
N ARG A 146 -5.94 -22.64 6.13
CA ARG A 146 -6.08 -21.42 5.36
C ARG A 146 -4.69 -20.91 5.01
N LEU A 147 -4.55 -20.43 3.78
CA LEU A 147 -3.36 -19.73 3.32
C LEU A 147 -3.78 -18.36 2.82
N GLU A 148 -3.14 -17.32 3.34
CA GLU A 148 -3.40 -15.93 2.94
C GLU A 148 -2.10 -15.27 2.49
N GLU A 149 -2.12 -14.65 1.32
CA GLU A 149 -1.06 -13.79 0.80
C GLU A 149 -1.56 -12.36 0.83
N VAL A 150 -0.95 -11.47 1.63
CA VAL A 150 -1.44 -10.08 1.82
C VAL A 150 -0.72 -9.03 0.96
N ASN A 151 0.31 -9.43 0.23
CA ASN A 151 1.04 -8.60 -0.72
C ASN A 151 1.18 -9.31 -2.07
N LEU A 152 0.05 -9.77 -2.61
CA LEU A 152 0.00 -10.59 -3.81
C LEU A 152 0.81 -9.95 -4.95
N LEU A 153 1.88 -10.62 -5.37
CA LEU A 153 2.80 -10.18 -6.42
C LEU A 153 3.42 -8.79 -6.18
N GLY A 154 3.53 -8.36 -4.91
CA GLY A 154 4.05 -7.06 -4.52
C GLY A 154 3.06 -5.89 -4.73
N ARG A 155 1.76 -6.17 -4.80
CA ARG A 155 0.71 -5.18 -5.13
C ARG A 155 -0.08 -4.65 -3.95
N GLY A 156 0.18 -5.12 -2.73
CA GLY A 156 -0.65 -4.82 -1.55
C GLY A 156 -2.07 -5.42 -1.61
N GLN A 157 -2.30 -6.39 -2.48
CA GLN A 157 -3.57 -7.09 -2.63
C GLN A 157 -3.57 -8.38 -1.81
N THR A 158 -4.74 -8.77 -1.31
CA THR A 158 -4.90 -9.98 -0.50
C THR A 158 -5.56 -11.10 -1.30
N LEU A 159 -4.95 -12.29 -1.29
CA LEU A 159 -5.51 -13.54 -1.82
C LEU A 159 -5.53 -14.58 -0.70
N GLY A 160 -6.71 -15.11 -0.41
CA GLY A 160 -6.89 -16.17 0.59
C GLY A 160 -7.51 -17.41 -0.01
N VAL A 161 -6.96 -18.58 0.30
CA VAL A 161 -7.59 -19.88 0.05
C VAL A 161 -7.78 -20.60 1.36
N HIS A 162 -8.85 -21.37 1.49
CA HIS A 162 -9.03 -22.23 2.65
C HIS A 162 -9.72 -23.54 2.31
N TYR A 163 -9.42 -24.54 3.11
CA TYR A 163 -10.10 -25.82 3.21
C TYR A 163 -10.40 -26.07 4.68
N PHE A 164 -11.67 -26.29 5.03
CA PHE A 164 -12.08 -26.71 6.36
C PHE A 164 -12.98 -27.95 6.31
N GLU A 165 -12.80 -28.84 7.27
CA GLU A 165 -13.62 -30.02 7.49
C GLU A 165 -14.07 -30.02 8.95
N ARG A 166 -15.38 -29.87 9.14
CA ARG A 166 -16.01 -29.94 10.46
C ARG A 166 -17.17 -30.91 10.39
N ASP A 167 -17.09 -31.96 11.20
CA ASP A 167 -18.02 -33.10 11.20
C ASP A 167 -18.16 -33.72 9.80
N ALA A 168 -19.26 -33.47 9.09
CA ALA A 168 -19.50 -33.96 7.72
C ALA A 168 -19.50 -32.84 6.65
N ILE A 169 -19.25 -31.60 7.05
CA ILE A 169 -19.24 -30.44 6.15
C ILE A 169 -17.81 -30.18 5.68
N ARG A 170 -17.63 -30.11 4.36
CA ARG A 170 -16.38 -29.67 3.73
C ARG A 170 -16.59 -28.31 3.11
N GLU A 171 -15.81 -27.34 3.56
CA GLU A 171 -15.80 -25.98 3.08
C GLU A 171 -14.52 -25.70 2.32
N TYR A 172 -14.65 -25.15 1.13
CA TYR A 172 -13.55 -24.64 0.33
C TYR A 172 -13.92 -23.22 -0.08
N GLY A 173 -12.95 -22.32 -0.04
CA GLY A 173 -13.22 -20.96 -0.47
C GLY A 173 -11.99 -20.21 -0.92
N LEU A 174 -12.27 -19.24 -1.79
CA LEU A 174 -11.32 -18.27 -2.32
C LEU A 174 -11.80 -16.88 -1.91
N ARG A 175 -10.89 -16.06 -1.39
CA ARG A 175 -11.14 -14.65 -1.08
C ARG A 175 -10.11 -13.81 -1.81
N TYR A 176 -10.57 -12.73 -2.42
CA TYR A 176 -9.71 -11.71 -3.00
C TYR A 176 -10.14 -10.35 -2.47
N PHE A 177 -9.18 -9.54 -2.05
CA PHE A 177 -9.41 -8.21 -1.49
C PHE A 177 -8.35 -7.23 -2.00
N THR A 178 -8.79 -6.05 -2.39
CA THR A 178 -7.92 -4.93 -2.81
C THR A 178 -8.22 -3.76 -1.88
N PRO A 179 -7.20 -3.17 -1.22
CA PRO A 179 -7.36 -1.92 -0.48
C PRO A 179 -7.88 -0.81 -1.41
N GLN A 180 -8.73 0.07 -0.88
CA GLN A 180 -9.23 1.26 -1.59
C GLN A 180 -8.21 2.37 -1.52
#